data_AF-A0A196PHT2-F1
#
_entry.id   AF-A0A196PHT2-F1
#
_cell.length_a   1.000
_cell.length_b   1.000
_cell.length_c   1.000
_cell.angle_alpha   90.00
_cell.angle_beta   90.00
_cell.angle_gamma   90.00
#
_symmetry.space_group_name_H-M   'P 1'
#
loop_
_entity.id
_entity.type
_entity.pdbx_description
1 polymer ?
#
loop_
_entity_poly.entity_id
_entity_poly.type
_entity_poly.pdbx_seq_one_letter_code
_entity_poly.pdbx_strand_id
1 'polypeptide(L)'
;MEPKSDIDPQVWSKATEHIADHRGVTGAANDSSGLLASASLLAPSQSLLDRIGMAAAFYGKTGARIGSDERFPLTLPEAPGGGTRTARGRDGTLLLFHSVVLNGDEQTFCLSLDLTSLHAFLPGTSKLTPSEFVVLAGLVDGQSIRDLADSDGVSYNTRRRQSEAVLEKLGVNSQTEAVRMVLMTVVDRVLSALQEDHTRSRPIEDLGRCYGDTVRFHWIHLAGGPPLRVADIGDPLGTPVLLHHPMLFPCGVVPSAAREVTRAGLRLIVPFRPGFLDAPQWEHALRPADVLAAWSERCAALTSFLNLRRVHTASISFSASWAADFAMRHPNRVESVTFISAPQPSHLWSPEVRTASFIHSVGAIVERAPWLAGPVARLHAIQIKDIPSALRGFRKSFANCPADIADVDRLATDPLGVQTIVTTIKESVSGIATDLRVLRQPWETFLAGLDIPLHFVHGLDDRTSSATLMEDFARTLPQATWHGQLGQGHLMALHDLPRLLSASIGRTVR
;
A
#
# COMPACT_ATOMS: atom_id res chain seq x y z
N MET A 1 -45.97 0.79 -18.67
CA MET A 1 -45.79 1.70 -17.53
C MET A 1 -44.31 1.92 -17.41
N GLU A 2 -43.83 3.06 -17.90
CA GLU A 2 -42.42 3.46 -17.77
C GLU A 2 -42.09 3.68 -16.29
N PRO A 3 -40.94 3.19 -15.79
CA PRO A 3 -40.48 3.59 -14.47
C PRO A 3 -40.08 5.06 -14.54
N LYS A 4 -40.86 5.92 -13.87
CA LYS A 4 -40.54 7.34 -13.72
C LYS A 4 -39.24 7.47 -12.92
N SER A 5 -38.33 8.33 -13.39
CA SER A 5 -37.15 8.75 -12.64
C SER A 5 -37.59 9.35 -11.29
N ASP A 6 -37.13 8.78 -10.18
CA ASP A 6 -37.46 9.27 -8.83
C ASP A 6 -36.70 10.56 -8.41
N ILE A 7 -35.97 11.19 -9.33
CA ILE A 7 -35.20 12.41 -9.06
C ILE A 7 -35.64 13.53 -10.02
N ASP A 8 -36.24 14.57 -9.45
CA ASP A 8 -36.80 15.75 -10.14
C ASP A 8 -35.74 16.45 -11.02
N PRO A 9 -36.02 16.73 -12.31
CA PRO A 9 -35.13 17.50 -13.20
C PRO A 9 -34.65 18.86 -12.64
N GLN A 10 -35.42 19.48 -11.75
CA GLN A 10 -35.02 20.72 -11.05
C GLN A 10 -33.94 20.48 -9.96
N VAL A 11 -33.65 19.23 -9.57
CA VAL A 11 -32.51 18.83 -8.70
C VAL A 11 -31.19 19.16 -9.40
N TRP A 12 -31.13 18.85 -10.70
CA TRP A 12 -29.97 19.07 -11.54
C TRP A 12 -29.78 20.55 -11.86
N SER A 13 -30.87 21.30 -12.09
CA SER A 13 -30.82 22.76 -12.31
C SER A 13 -30.17 23.51 -11.16
N LYS A 14 -30.48 23.15 -9.90
CA LYS A 14 -29.87 23.78 -8.71
C LYS A 14 -28.42 23.34 -8.47
N ALA A 15 -28.09 22.07 -8.75
CA ALA A 15 -26.71 21.60 -8.70
C ALA A 15 -25.84 22.33 -9.74
N THR A 16 -26.38 22.63 -10.93
CA THR A 16 -25.70 23.42 -11.97
C THR A 16 -25.71 24.93 -11.71
N GLU A 17 -26.74 25.49 -11.05
CA GLU A 17 -26.74 26.89 -10.61
C GLU A 17 -25.69 27.14 -9.51
N HIS A 18 -25.49 26.19 -8.58
CA HIS A 18 -24.43 26.28 -7.57
C HIS A 18 -23.02 26.17 -8.19
N ILE A 19 -22.89 25.38 -9.27
CA ILE A 19 -21.67 25.28 -10.10
C ILE A 19 -21.34 26.61 -10.80
N ALA A 20 -22.36 27.42 -11.15
CA ALA A 20 -22.17 28.73 -11.78
C ALA A 20 -21.81 29.84 -10.78
N ASP A 21 -22.32 29.79 -9.54
CA ASP A 21 -22.17 30.86 -8.55
C ASP A 21 -20.88 30.76 -7.70
N HIS A 22 -20.26 29.58 -7.56
CA HIS A 22 -19.01 29.43 -6.80
C HIS A 22 -17.77 29.45 -7.69
N ARG A 23 -17.28 30.67 -8.00
CA ARG A 23 -15.91 30.91 -8.51
C ARG A 23 -14.81 30.74 -7.44
N GLY A 24 -15.06 29.95 -6.39
CA GLY A 24 -14.22 29.87 -5.20
C GLY A 24 -13.47 28.55 -5.10
N VAL A 25 -12.14 28.66 -5.02
CA VAL A 25 -11.14 27.59 -4.80
C VAL A 25 -10.83 26.73 -6.04
N THR A 26 -10.27 27.39 -7.06
CA THR A 26 -9.28 26.77 -7.95
C THR A 26 -8.00 26.48 -7.16
N GLY A 27 -8.03 25.43 -6.34
CA GLY A 27 -6.82 24.79 -5.87
C GLY A 27 -6.18 24.05 -7.02
N ALA A 28 -5.46 24.74 -7.89
CA ALA A 28 -4.59 24.13 -8.88
C ALA A 28 -3.52 23.32 -8.12
N ALA A 29 -3.85 22.08 -7.78
CA ALA A 29 -2.85 21.07 -7.48
C ALA A 29 -2.08 20.86 -8.78
N ASN A 30 -0.98 21.60 -8.92
CA ASN A 30 0.00 21.38 -9.96
C ASN A 30 0.54 19.96 -9.75
N ASP A 31 0.01 19.00 -10.52
CA ASP A 31 0.32 17.58 -10.39
C ASP A 31 1.76 17.31 -10.87
N SER A 32 2.71 17.55 -9.97
CA SER A 32 4.10 17.10 -10.09
C SER A 32 4.28 15.63 -9.67
N SER A 33 3.18 14.93 -9.34
CA SER A 33 3.15 13.56 -8.82
C SER A 33 2.76 12.51 -9.85
N GLY A 34 2.15 12.88 -10.99
CA GLY A 34 1.73 11.95 -12.03
C GLY A 34 0.61 10.99 -11.60
N LEU A 35 -0.08 11.30 -10.50
CA LEU A 35 -1.10 10.45 -9.87
C LEU A 35 -2.37 10.32 -10.73
N LEU A 36 -2.65 11.31 -11.58
CA LEU A 36 -3.79 11.32 -12.49
C LEU A 36 -3.40 10.99 -13.95
N ALA A 37 -2.10 10.93 -14.28
CA ALA A 37 -1.65 10.51 -15.61
C ALA A 37 -2.00 9.04 -15.92
N SER A 38 -2.32 8.24 -14.90
CA SER A 38 -2.85 6.88 -15.01
C SER A 38 -4.34 6.79 -15.37
N ALA A 39 -5.00 7.90 -15.73
CA ALA A 39 -6.41 7.96 -16.14
C ALA A 39 -6.77 7.10 -17.38
N SER A 40 -5.78 6.54 -18.09
CA SER A 40 -5.96 5.63 -19.22
C SER A 40 -6.60 4.27 -18.88
N LEU A 41 -6.94 4.02 -17.61
CA LEU A 41 -7.36 2.70 -17.10
C LEU A 41 -8.88 2.49 -16.97
N LEU A 42 -9.70 3.53 -17.13
CA LEU A 42 -11.16 3.44 -16.94
C LEU A 42 -11.90 3.21 -18.27
N ALA A 43 -11.74 2.08 -18.94
CA ALA A 43 -12.64 1.77 -20.05
C ALA A 43 -14.09 1.63 -19.52
N PRO A 44 -15.09 2.36 -20.06
CA PRO A 44 -16.46 2.29 -19.58
C PRO A 44 -17.02 0.89 -19.83
N SER A 45 -17.20 0.12 -18.77
CA SER A 45 -17.79 -1.22 -18.81
C SER A 45 -18.75 -1.42 -17.65
N GLN A 46 -19.86 -2.11 -17.90
CA GLN A 46 -20.85 -2.39 -16.86
C GLN A 46 -20.25 -3.22 -15.72
N SER A 47 -19.34 -4.14 -16.03
CA SER A 47 -18.62 -4.93 -15.02
C SER A 47 -17.78 -4.08 -14.08
N LEU A 48 -17.14 -3.01 -14.57
CA LEU A 48 -16.44 -2.06 -13.72
C LEU A 48 -17.41 -1.32 -12.80
N LEU A 49 -18.54 -0.84 -13.33
CA LEU A 49 -19.56 -0.12 -12.55
C LEU A 49 -20.12 -1.02 -11.43
N ASP A 50 -20.49 -2.26 -11.76
CA ASP A 50 -20.99 -3.23 -10.79
C ASP A 50 -19.94 -3.52 -9.71
N ARG A 51 -18.66 -3.65 -10.10
CA ARG A 51 -17.56 -3.86 -9.16
C ARG A 51 -17.29 -2.67 -8.25
N ILE A 52 -17.70 -1.44 -8.55
CA ILE A 52 -17.54 -0.30 -7.64
C ILE A 52 -18.55 -0.41 -6.48
N GLY A 53 -19.72 -1.01 -6.71
CA GLY A 53 -20.76 -1.14 -5.69
C GLY A 53 -21.45 0.18 -5.32
N MET A 54 -21.23 1.23 -6.11
CA MET A 54 -21.95 2.52 -6.03
C MET A 54 -22.63 2.77 -7.36
N ALA A 55 -23.72 3.55 -7.34
CA ALA A 55 -24.30 4.01 -8.59
C ALA A 55 -23.28 4.89 -9.31
N ALA A 56 -22.98 4.60 -10.57
CA ALA A 56 -22.05 5.40 -11.37
C ALA A 56 -22.44 5.43 -12.86
N ALA A 57 -21.99 6.46 -13.55
CA ALA A 57 -22.23 6.67 -14.97
C ALA A 57 -21.04 7.37 -15.65
N PHE A 58 -20.87 7.10 -16.94
CA PHE A 58 -19.92 7.78 -17.81
C PHE A 58 -20.67 8.69 -18.79
N TYR A 59 -20.11 9.87 -19.00
CA TYR A 59 -20.63 10.86 -19.93
C TYR A 59 -19.54 11.25 -20.93
N GLY A 60 -19.94 11.36 -22.20
CA GLY A 60 -19.06 11.84 -23.25
C GLY A 60 -18.79 13.33 -23.15
N LYS A 61 -17.90 13.82 -24.01
CA LYS A 61 -17.60 15.24 -24.18
C LYS A 61 -18.84 16.11 -24.40
N THR A 62 -19.89 15.57 -25.02
CA THR A 62 -21.16 16.26 -25.28
C THR A 62 -22.10 16.27 -24.07
N GLY A 63 -21.71 15.68 -22.94
CA GLY A 63 -22.56 15.48 -21.78
C GLY A 63 -23.56 14.34 -21.93
N ALA A 64 -23.60 13.63 -23.07
CA ALA A 64 -24.46 12.47 -23.25
C ALA A 64 -23.95 11.25 -22.49
N ARG A 65 -24.85 10.50 -21.85
CA ARG A 65 -24.51 9.28 -21.08
C ARG A 65 -24.08 8.16 -22.03
N ILE A 66 -22.89 7.58 -21.79
CA ILE A 66 -22.27 6.55 -22.66
C ILE A 66 -22.33 5.14 -22.03
N GLY A 67 -22.25 5.04 -20.70
CA GLY A 67 -22.37 3.77 -19.97
C GLY A 67 -22.93 4.02 -18.58
N SER A 68 -23.88 3.22 -18.08
CA SER A 68 -24.65 3.68 -16.92
C SER A 68 -25.50 2.69 -16.17
N ASP A 69 -25.60 3.01 -14.88
CA ASP A 69 -26.78 2.86 -14.05
C ASP A 69 -27.92 3.83 -14.45
N GLU A 70 -29.15 3.33 -14.56
CA GLU A 70 -30.32 4.12 -15.02
C GLU A 70 -30.70 5.27 -14.10
N ARG A 71 -30.21 5.28 -12.85
CA ARG A 71 -30.45 6.35 -11.85
C ARG A 71 -29.88 7.72 -12.24
N PHE A 72 -28.96 7.77 -13.20
CA PHE A 72 -28.32 9.00 -13.67
C PHE A 72 -29.05 9.63 -14.88
N PRO A 73 -29.07 10.96 -15.05
CA PRO A 73 -29.73 11.59 -16.18
C PRO A 73 -29.07 11.20 -17.52
N LEU A 74 -29.86 11.18 -18.60
CA LEU A 74 -29.37 10.89 -19.96
C LEU A 74 -28.35 11.92 -20.46
N THR A 75 -28.42 13.15 -19.95
CA THR A 75 -27.49 14.24 -20.27
C THR A 75 -27.07 14.98 -19.00
N LEU A 76 -25.79 15.34 -18.90
CA LEU A 76 -25.30 16.31 -17.92
C LEU A 76 -25.49 17.73 -18.46
N PRO A 77 -26.08 18.67 -17.69
CA PRO A 77 -26.32 20.02 -18.19
C PRO A 77 -25.04 20.86 -18.37
N GLU A 78 -23.98 20.56 -17.61
CA GLU A 78 -22.64 21.12 -17.80
C GLU A 78 -21.58 20.03 -17.65
N ALA A 79 -20.62 19.97 -18.58
CA ALA A 79 -19.43 19.17 -18.39
C ALA A 79 -18.60 19.81 -17.26
N PRO A 80 -18.21 19.07 -16.21
CA PRO A 80 -17.27 19.59 -15.24
C PRO A 80 -15.99 19.92 -16.01
N GLY A 81 -15.65 21.21 -16.12
CA GLY A 81 -14.31 21.59 -16.57
C GLY A 81 -13.27 20.84 -15.73
N GLY A 82 -12.08 20.59 -16.31
CA GLY A 82 -11.10 19.65 -15.78
C GLY A 82 -10.94 19.61 -14.25
N GLY A 83 -10.99 18.40 -13.68
CA GLY A 83 -10.75 18.13 -12.26
C GLY A 83 -11.82 17.27 -11.61
N THR A 84 -11.83 17.24 -10.27
CA THR A 84 -12.88 16.61 -9.46
C THR A 84 -13.82 17.67 -8.93
N ARG A 85 -15.13 17.45 -9.05
CA ARG A 85 -16.18 18.28 -8.45
C ARG A 85 -17.13 17.41 -7.64
N THR A 86 -17.75 18.02 -6.65
CA THR A 86 -18.82 17.42 -5.86
C THR A 86 -20.10 18.21 -6.08
N ALA A 87 -21.23 17.56 -5.85
CA ALA A 87 -22.51 18.24 -5.71
C ALA A 87 -23.40 17.46 -4.76
N ARG A 88 -24.33 18.16 -4.09
CA ARG A 88 -25.36 17.53 -3.26
C ARG A 88 -26.66 17.31 -4.06
N GLY A 89 -27.15 16.07 -4.08
CA GLY A 89 -28.49 15.72 -4.57
C GLY A 89 -29.58 16.19 -3.60
N ARG A 90 -30.84 16.33 -4.07
CA ARG A 90 -31.96 16.78 -3.20
C ARG A 90 -32.36 15.76 -2.14
N ASP A 91 -32.08 14.49 -2.37
CA ASP A 91 -32.25 13.40 -1.41
C ASP A 91 -31.11 13.33 -0.37
N GLY A 92 -30.16 14.28 -0.44
CA GLY A 92 -28.99 14.34 0.44
C GLY A 92 -27.82 13.48 -0.04
N THR A 93 -27.91 12.82 -1.21
CA THR A 93 -26.81 12.08 -1.80
C THR A 93 -25.64 12.99 -2.19
N LEU A 94 -24.42 12.45 -2.13
CA LEU A 94 -23.23 13.13 -2.61
C LEU A 94 -22.89 12.61 -4.01
N LEU A 95 -22.89 13.50 -4.98
CA LEU A 95 -22.45 13.24 -6.34
C LEU A 95 -21.00 13.67 -6.49
N LEU A 96 -20.15 12.81 -7.04
CA LEU A 96 -18.78 13.12 -7.41
C LEU A 96 -18.64 13.03 -8.92
N PHE A 97 -18.06 14.07 -9.51
CA PHE A 97 -17.75 14.16 -10.92
C PHE A 97 -16.24 14.25 -11.08
N HIS A 98 -15.68 13.48 -12.00
CA HIS A 98 -14.26 13.53 -12.31
C HIS A 98 -14.05 13.49 -13.81
N SER A 99 -13.30 14.45 -14.34
CA SER A 99 -12.88 14.45 -15.74
C SER A 99 -11.79 13.39 -15.94
N VAL A 100 -12.01 12.48 -16.87
CA VAL A 100 -11.08 11.42 -17.24
C VAL A 100 -10.79 11.49 -18.73
N VAL A 101 -9.55 11.22 -19.14
CA VAL A 101 -9.19 11.12 -20.56
C VAL A 101 -9.09 9.66 -20.94
N LEU A 102 -10.00 9.21 -21.81
CA LEU A 102 -10.13 7.84 -22.23
C LEU A 102 -10.03 7.77 -23.75
N ASN A 103 -9.06 6.99 -24.24
CA ASN A 103 -8.75 6.89 -25.68
C ASN A 103 -8.49 8.24 -26.38
N GLY A 104 -8.01 9.24 -25.63
CA GLY A 104 -7.77 10.60 -26.15
C GLY A 104 -8.99 11.53 -26.08
N ASP A 105 -10.17 11.02 -25.70
CA ASP A 105 -11.38 11.81 -25.50
C ASP A 105 -11.61 12.14 -24.03
N GLU A 106 -11.96 13.40 -23.77
CA GLU A 106 -12.39 13.84 -22.44
C GLU A 106 -13.79 13.32 -22.15
N GLN A 107 -13.91 12.58 -21.06
CA GLN A 107 -15.15 12.01 -20.55
C GLN A 107 -15.33 12.42 -19.10
N THR A 108 -16.58 12.40 -18.61
CA THR A 108 -16.89 12.64 -17.21
C THR A 108 -17.33 11.33 -16.57
N PHE A 109 -16.62 10.92 -15.54
CA PHE A 109 -17.04 9.86 -14.64
C PHE A 109 -17.84 10.45 -13.49
N CYS A 110 -19.06 9.95 -13.28
CA CYS A 110 -19.95 10.39 -12.21
C CYS A 110 -20.23 9.22 -11.26
N LEU A 111 -20.18 9.49 -9.96
CA LEU A 111 -20.43 8.53 -8.90
C LEU A 111 -21.40 9.13 -7.88
N SER A 112 -22.38 8.34 -7.44
CA SER A 112 -23.32 8.71 -6.38
C SER A 112 -23.02 7.91 -5.12
N LEU A 113 -22.77 8.64 -4.04
CA LEU A 113 -22.57 8.12 -2.71
C LEU A 113 -23.82 8.44 -1.87
N ASP A 114 -24.52 7.41 -1.44
CA ASP A 114 -25.61 7.49 -0.47
C ASP A 114 -25.17 6.94 0.90
N LEU A 115 -26.04 7.07 1.91
CA LEU A 115 -25.75 6.60 3.27
C LEU A 115 -25.52 5.08 3.30
N THR A 116 -26.27 4.31 2.51
CA THR A 116 -26.16 2.85 2.44
C THR A 116 -24.79 2.43 1.91
N SER A 117 -24.34 3.06 0.83
CA SER A 117 -23.01 2.90 0.24
C SER A 117 -21.93 3.29 1.24
N LEU A 118 -22.09 4.44 1.91
CA LEU A 118 -21.14 4.89 2.92
C LEU A 118 -21.01 3.86 4.07
N HIS A 119 -22.13 3.36 4.58
CA HIS A 119 -22.16 2.30 5.61
C HIS A 119 -21.46 1.02 5.16
N ALA A 120 -21.58 0.66 3.89
CA ALA A 120 -20.94 -0.52 3.33
C ALA A 120 -19.42 -0.37 3.22
N PHE A 121 -18.91 0.84 3.01
CA PHE A 121 -17.50 1.06 2.65
C PHE A 121 -16.63 1.67 3.74
N LEU A 122 -17.21 2.44 4.66
CA LEU A 122 -16.45 3.14 5.71
C LEU A 122 -16.80 2.60 7.11
N PRO A 123 -15.91 1.83 7.76
CA PRO A 123 -16.11 1.39 9.13
C PRO A 123 -16.41 2.56 10.09
N GLY A 124 -17.33 2.38 11.02
CA GLY A 124 -17.76 3.43 11.97
C GLY A 124 -18.92 4.30 11.47
N THR A 125 -19.18 4.32 10.17
CA THR A 125 -20.32 5.07 9.63
C THR A 125 -21.66 4.39 9.85
N SER A 126 -21.72 3.09 10.14
CA SER A 126 -22.97 2.33 10.36
C SER A 126 -23.88 2.91 11.47
N LYS A 127 -23.36 3.85 12.28
CA LYS A 127 -24.08 4.58 13.32
C LYS A 127 -24.54 5.98 12.90
N LEU A 128 -24.22 6.43 11.67
CA LEU A 128 -24.63 7.72 11.13
C LEU A 128 -26.12 7.67 10.78
N THR A 129 -26.82 8.71 11.18
CA THR A 129 -28.21 8.95 10.81
C THR A 129 -28.30 9.66 9.47
N PRO A 130 -29.46 9.62 8.78
CA PRO A 130 -29.67 10.38 7.54
C PRO A 130 -29.35 11.88 7.69
N SER A 131 -29.72 12.51 8.81
CA SER A 131 -29.46 13.94 9.02
C SER A 131 -27.98 14.26 9.24
N GLU A 132 -27.23 13.35 9.86
CA GLU A 132 -25.77 13.48 10.02
C GLU A 132 -25.03 13.23 8.70
N PHE A 133 -25.52 12.30 7.88
CA PHE A 133 -25.01 12.09 6.52
C PHE A 133 -25.16 13.34 5.66
N VAL A 134 -26.29 14.04 5.74
CA VAL A 134 -26.48 15.32 5.04
C VAL A 134 -25.41 16.35 5.44
N VAL A 135 -25.04 16.42 6.72
CA VAL A 135 -23.94 17.29 7.18
C VAL A 135 -22.61 16.84 6.58
N LEU A 136 -22.31 15.55 6.63
CA LEU A 136 -21.07 15.01 6.08
C LEU A 136 -20.95 15.23 4.57
N ALA A 137 -22.00 14.95 3.80
CA ALA A 137 -22.07 15.20 2.37
C ALA A 137 -21.88 16.69 2.06
N GLY A 138 -22.52 17.57 2.83
CA GLY A 138 -22.35 19.02 2.71
C GLY A 138 -20.92 19.50 2.97
N LEU A 139 -20.26 18.96 3.99
CA LEU A 139 -18.86 19.27 4.29
C LEU A 139 -17.93 18.78 3.16
N VAL A 140 -18.20 17.62 2.57
CA VAL A 140 -17.45 17.11 1.42
C VAL A 140 -17.68 17.99 0.19
N ASP A 141 -18.89 18.53 0.06
CA ASP A 141 -19.27 19.50 -0.98
C ASP A 141 -18.70 20.92 -0.76
N GLY A 142 -17.87 21.11 0.26
CA GLY A 142 -17.23 22.39 0.56
C GLY A 142 -18.12 23.42 1.26
N GLN A 143 -19.35 23.05 1.63
CA GLN A 143 -20.28 23.94 2.33
C GLN A 143 -19.86 24.13 3.79
N SER A 144 -19.98 25.36 4.30
CA SER A 144 -19.80 25.60 5.73
C SER A 144 -21.01 25.11 6.54
N ILE A 145 -20.83 24.93 7.86
CA ILE A 145 -21.96 24.63 8.77
C ILE A 145 -23.09 25.67 8.63
N ARG A 146 -22.74 26.93 8.36
CA ARG A 146 -23.71 28.02 8.20
C ARG A 146 -24.50 27.86 6.90
N ASP A 147 -23.82 27.58 5.80
CA ASP A 147 -24.47 27.34 4.50
C ASP A 147 -25.42 26.14 4.58
N LEU A 148 -25.03 25.09 5.32
CA LEU A 148 -25.86 23.91 5.57
C LEU A 148 -27.05 24.19 6.49
N ALA A 149 -26.92 25.11 7.44
CA ALA A 149 -28.01 25.53 8.30
C ALA A 149 -29.05 26.32 7.49
N ASP A 150 -28.57 27.27 6.70
CA ASP A 150 -29.41 28.17 5.90
C ASP A 150 -30.12 27.42 4.76
N SER A 151 -29.41 26.55 4.03
CA SER A 151 -29.97 25.78 2.90
C SER A 151 -30.99 24.72 3.33
N ASP A 152 -30.80 24.12 4.51
CA ASP A 152 -31.70 23.07 5.01
C ASP A 152 -32.81 23.61 5.92
N GLY A 153 -32.83 24.93 6.19
CA GLY A 153 -33.84 25.57 7.06
C GLY A 153 -33.73 25.15 8.53
N VAL A 154 -32.53 24.84 9.01
CA VAL A 154 -32.26 24.35 10.38
C VAL A 154 -31.35 25.32 11.12
N SER A 155 -31.46 25.42 12.45
CA SER A 155 -30.57 26.30 13.23
C SER A 155 -29.08 25.93 13.11
N TYR A 156 -28.20 26.94 13.11
CA TYR A 156 -26.74 26.76 13.14
C TYR A 156 -26.29 25.83 14.29
N ASN A 157 -26.86 25.98 15.48
CA ASN A 157 -26.50 25.16 16.65
C ASN A 157 -26.84 23.68 16.43
N THR A 158 -27.95 23.38 15.74
CA THR A 158 -28.30 22.00 15.40
C THR A 158 -27.27 21.40 14.44
N ARG A 159 -26.89 22.12 13.37
CA ARG A 159 -25.89 21.65 12.39
C ARG A 159 -24.50 21.51 13.00
N ARG A 160 -24.11 22.44 13.87
CA ARG A 160 -22.87 22.35 14.64
C ARG A 160 -22.84 21.08 15.50
N ARG A 161 -23.90 20.82 16.27
CA ARG A 161 -24.00 19.61 17.10
C ARG A 161 -23.99 18.33 16.27
N GLN A 162 -24.66 18.32 15.13
CA GLN A 162 -24.61 17.19 14.19
C GLN A 162 -23.20 16.99 13.61
N SER A 163 -22.49 18.07 13.28
CA SER A 163 -21.09 17.99 12.85
C SER A 163 -20.20 17.40 13.96
N GLU A 164 -20.33 17.86 15.20
CA GLU A 164 -19.60 17.30 16.34
C GLU A 164 -19.89 15.79 16.52
N ALA A 165 -21.16 15.39 16.42
CA ALA A 165 -21.55 13.98 16.46
C ALA A 165 -20.99 13.14 15.29
N VAL A 166 -20.93 13.71 14.08
CA VAL A 166 -20.29 13.06 12.93
C VAL A 166 -18.80 12.81 13.20
N LEU A 167 -18.08 13.81 13.71
CA LEU A 167 -16.65 13.67 14.02
C LEU A 167 -16.41 12.60 15.08
N GLU A 168 -17.24 12.59 16.14
CA GLU A 168 -17.17 11.59 17.21
C GLU A 168 -17.42 10.17 16.67
N LYS A 169 -18.48 9.98 15.86
CA LYS A 169 -18.83 8.67 15.28
C LYS A 169 -17.78 8.15 14.32
N LEU A 170 -17.14 9.05 13.58
CA LEU A 170 -16.02 8.72 12.68
C LEU A 170 -14.68 8.57 13.42
N GLY A 171 -14.59 8.98 14.69
CA GLY A 171 -13.37 8.95 15.48
C GLY A 171 -12.28 9.90 14.97
N VAL A 172 -12.67 11.03 14.37
CA VAL A 172 -11.74 12.02 13.78
C VAL A 172 -11.77 13.34 14.55
N ASN A 173 -10.69 14.11 14.47
CA ASN A 173 -10.51 15.32 15.28
C ASN A 173 -10.89 16.61 14.56
N SER A 174 -11.20 16.54 13.25
CA SER A 174 -11.55 17.73 12.45
C SER A 174 -12.45 17.40 11.27
N GLN A 175 -13.19 18.41 10.80
CA GLN A 175 -14.00 18.31 9.58
C GLN A 175 -13.16 17.99 8.35
N THR A 176 -11.98 18.59 8.23
CA THR A 176 -11.05 18.30 7.12
C THR A 176 -10.62 16.84 7.10
N GLU A 177 -10.42 16.23 8.27
CA GLU A 177 -10.09 14.81 8.38
C GLU A 177 -11.29 13.92 7.98
N ALA A 178 -12.51 14.28 8.39
CA ALA A 178 -13.73 13.59 7.97
C ALA A 178 -13.93 13.63 6.45
N VAL A 179 -13.75 14.82 5.83
CA VAL A 179 -13.86 15.00 4.38
C VAL A 179 -12.82 14.16 3.64
N ARG A 180 -11.56 14.21 4.07
CA ARG A 180 -10.48 13.40 3.49
C ARG A 180 -10.76 11.91 3.60
N MET A 181 -11.29 11.47 4.74
CA MET A 181 -11.69 10.07 4.97
C MET A 181 -12.71 9.61 3.93
N VAL A 182 -13.82 10.35 3.76
CA VAL A 182 -14.86 10.00 2.78
C VAL A 182 -14.31 9.99 1.36
N LEU A 183 -13.61 11.05 0.95
CA LEU A 183 -13.07 11.15 -0.42
C LEU A 183 -12.08 10.02 -0.71
N MET A 184 -11.19 9.71 0.22
CA MET A 184 -10.22 8.64 0.04
C MET A 184 -10.86 7.25 0.11
N THR A 185 -11.95 7.05 0.84
CA THR A 185 -12.75 5.81 0.75
C THR A 185 -13.41 5.64 -0.61
N VAL A 186 -13.92 6.72 -1.22
CA VAL A 186 -14.46 6.67 -2.59
C VAL A 186 -13.34 6.31 -3.58
N VAL A 187 -12.20 7.00 -3.49
CA VAL A 187 -11.01 6.69 -4.31
C VAL A 187 -10.61 5.23 -4.12
N ASP A 188 -10.51 4.78 -2.88
CA ASP A 188 -10.15 3.42 -2.54
C ASP A 188 -11.06 2.37 -3.17
N ARG A 189 -12.36 2.67 -3.20
CA ARG A 189 -13.33 1.75 -3.77
C ARG A 189 -13.24 1.68 -5.28
N VAL A 190 -12.99 2.82 -5.94
CA VAL A 190 -12.71 2.89 -7.38
C VAL A 190 -11.41 2.15 -7.71
N LEU A 191 -10.33 2.38 -6.95
CA LEU A 191 -9.06 1.67 -7.12
C LEU A 191 -9.24 0.16 -6.92
N SER A 192 -10.05 -0.27 -5.95
CA SER A 192 -10.37 -1.67 -5.73
C SER A 192 -11.13 -2.29 -6.91
N ALA A 193 -12.07 -1.55 -7.52
CA ALA A 193 -12.82 -2.03 -8.68
C ALA A 193 -11.99 -2.09 -9.98
N LEU A 194 -10.93 -1.26 -10.06
CA LEU A 194 -9.94 -1.24 -11.13
C LEU A 194 -8.92 -2.39 -11.03
N GLN A 195 -8.76 -2.98 -9.85
CA GLN A 195 -8.07 -4.25 -9.73
C GLN A 195 -8.99 -5.33 -10.34
N GLU A 196 -8.65 -5.79 -11.55
CA GLU A 196 -9.36 -6.88 -12.23
C GLU A 196 -9.62 -8.06 -11.28
N ASP A 197 -10.74 -8.76 -11.45
CA ASP A 197 -11.04 -9.94 -10.64
C ASP A 197 -9.89 -10.96 -10.74
N HIS A 198 -9.12 -11.06 -9.66
CA HIS A 198 -8.00 -11.99 -9.46
C HIS A 198 -8.45 -13.48 -9.42
N THR A 199 -9.67 -13.79 -9.82
CA THR A 199 -10.22 -15.15 -9.83
C THR A 199 -9.47 -16.11 -10.75
N ARG A 200 -8.49 -15.62 -11.55
CA ARG A 200 -7.60 -16.42 -12.39
C ARG A 200 -6.10 -16.23 -12.16
N SER A 201 -5.65 -15.30 -11.32
CA SER A 201 -4.20 -15.13 -11.12
C SER A 201 -3.65 -16.32 -10.33
N ARG A 202 -2.60 -16.95 -10.87
CA ARG A 202 -1.85 -18.04 -10.20
C ARG A 202 -0.44 -17.52 -9.94
N PRO A 203 -0.28 -16.51 -9.05
CA PRO A 203 0.96 -15.76 -8.91
C PRO A 203 2.17 -16.66 -8.70
N ILE A 204 2.01 -17.74 -7.95
CA ILE A 204 3.12 -18.65 -7.70
C ILE A 204 3.40 -19.61 -8.85
N GLU A 205 2.42 -19.96 -9.68
CA GLU A 205 2.71 -20.70 -10.91
C GLU A 205 3.48 -19.80 -11.88
N ASP A 206 3.11 -18.51 -11.96
CA ASP A 206 3.81 -17.53 -12.79
C ASP A 206 5.24 -17.30 -12.29
N LEU A 207 5.43 -17.11 -10.98
CA LEU A 207 6.76 -17.04 -10.38
C LEU A 207 7.52 -18.35 -10.58
N GLY A 208 6.88 -19.51 -10.42
CA GLY A 208 7.47 -20.82 -10.68
C GLY A 208 8.03 -20.95 -12.10
N ARG A 209 7.35 -20.38 -13.10
CA ARG A 209 7.88 -20.30 -14.47
C ARG A 209 9.10 -19.38 -14.58
N CYS A 210 9.12 -18.26 -13.85
CA CYS A 210 10.27 -17.35 -13.82
C CYS A 210 11.50 -17.98 -13.16
N TYR A 211 11.32 -18.69 -12.04
CA TYR A 211 12.42 -19.30 -11.27
C TYR A 211 12.84 -20.70 -11.76
N GLY A 212 11.97 -21.42 -12.46
CA GLY A 212 12.18 -22.83 -12.80
C GLY A 212 12.44 -23.67 -11.55
N ASP A 213 13.37 -24.61 -11.64
CA ASP A 213 13.67 -25.56 -10.56
C ASP A 213 14.50 -24.97 -9.40
N THR A 214 14.84 -23.67 -9.45
CA THR A 214 15.70 -23.02 -8.44
C THR A 214 14.95 -22.63 -7.17
N VAL A 215 13.62 -22.61 -7.22
CA VAL A 215 12.74 -22.30 -6.10
C VAL A 215 11.70 -23.39 -5.94
N ARG A 216 11.48 -23.82 -4.70
CA ARG A 216 10.41 -24.75 -4.34
C ARG A 216 9.37 -23.98 -3.54
N PHE A 217 8.12 -24.02 -3.99
CA PHE A 217 7.01 -23.38 -3.27
C PHE A 217 6.21 -24.41 -2.51
N HIS A 218 6.10 -24.23 -1.20
CA HIS A 218 5.42 -25.15 -0.29
C HIS A 218 4.16 -24.53 0.29
N TRP A 219 3.15 -25.37 0.50
CA TRP A 219 2.03 -25.11 1.40
C TRP A 219 2.27 -25.90 2.68
N ILE A 220 2.47 -25.20 3.79
CA ILE A 220 2.78 -25.82 5.08
C ILE A 220 1.62 -25.58 6.03
N HIS A 221 0.99 -26.68 6.47
CA HIS A 221 -0.12 -26.63 7.42
C HIS A 221 0.44 -26.78 8.83
N LEU A 222 0.40 -25.70 9.60
CA LEU A 222 0.85 -25.64 10.99
C LEU A 222 -0.37 -25.54 11.90
N ALA A 223 -0.30 -26.14 13.09
CA ALA A 223 -1.35 -26.01 14.10
C ALA A 223 -1.57 -24.53 14.49
N GLY A 224 -2.82 -24.16 14.80
CA GLY A 224 -3.14 -22.84 15.36
C GLY A 224 -3.17 -21.67 14.37
N GLY A 225 -3.37 -21.91 13.07
CA GLY A 225 -3.58 -20.82 12.11
C GLY A 225 -3.75 -21.29 10.66
N PRO A 226 -3.94 -20.35 9.72
CA PRO A 226 -4.07 -20.68 8.29
C PRO A 226 -2.76 -21.29 7.75
N PRO A 227 -2.77 -21.99 6.60
CA PRO A 227 -1.54 -22.55 6.04
C PRO A 227 -0.52 -21.46 5.64
N LEU A 228 0.78 -21.75 5.75
CA LEU A 228 1.83 -20.85 5.24
C LEU A 228 2.17 -21.19 3.79
N ARG A 229 2.31 -20.14 2.98
CA ARG A 229 3.09 -20.22 1.76
C ARG A 229 4.56 -19.96 2.07
N VAL A 230 5.44 -20.82 1.57
CA VAL A 230 6.88 -20.70 1.78
C VAL A 230 7.63 -20.93 0.48
N ALA A 231 8.53 -20.01 0.11
CA ALA A 231 9.54 -20.27 -0.90
C ALA A 231 10.80 -20.84 -0.22
N ASP A 232 11.30 -21.95 -0.75
CA ASP A 232 12.54 -22.62 -0.33
C ASP A 232 13.52 -22.55 -1.50
N ILE A 233 14.55 -21.71 -1.35
CA ILE A 233 15.49 -21.33 -2.41
C ILE A 233 16.89 -21.79 -2.02
N GLY A 234 17.62 -22.38 -2.97
CA GLY A 234 18.99 -22.83 -2.74
C GLY A 234 19.11 -24.33 -2.45
N ASP A 235 20.19 -24.72 -1.78
CA ASP A 235 20.50 -26.11 -1.43
C ASP A 235 19.63 -26.58 -0.25
N PRO A 236 18.80 -27.63 -0.36
CA PRO A 236 18.03 -28.17 0.77
C PRO A 236 18.86 -28.59 1.99
N LEU A 237 20.16 -28.89 1.78
CA LEU A 237 21.13 -29.23 2.83
C LEU A 237 22.05 -28.06 3.20
N GLY A 238 21.83 -26.88 2.59
CA GLY A 238 22.57 -25.67 2.87
C GLY A 238 22.28 -25.08 4.24
N THR A 239 23.04 -24.06 4.62
CA THR A 239 22.82 -23.33 5.88
C THR A 239 21.45 -22.64 5.85
N PRO A 240 20.53 -22.95 6.79
CA PRO A 240 19.18 -22.41 6.78
C PRO A 240 19.19 -20.94 7.19
N VAL A 241 18.58 -20.11 6.34
CA VAL A 241 18.33 -18.70 6.59
C VAL A 241 16.82 -18.43 6.52
N LEU A 242 16.20 -18.09 7.64
CA LEU A 242 14.83 -17.57 7.65
C LEU A 242 14.87 -16.12 7.13
N LEU A 243 14.40 -15.91 5.91
CA LEU A 243 14.46 -14.60 5.27
C LEU A 243 13.10 -13.88 5.40
N HIS A 244 13.12 -12.74 6.07
CA HIS A 244 12.03 -11.79 6.09
C HIS A 244 12.14 -10.92 4.83
N HIS A 245 11.27 -11.17 3.86
CA HIS A 245 11.33 -10.53 2.55
C HIS A 245 11.00 -9.03 2.57
N PRO A 246 11.49 -8.20 1.62
CA PRO A 246 11.12 -6.79 1.54
C PRO A 246 9.64 -6.62 1.13
N MET A 247 9.14 -5.38 1.22
CA MET A 247 7.73 -5.05 0.95
C MET A 247 7.41 -4.89 -0.56
N LEU A 248 8.30 -4.29 -1.35
CA LEU A 248 8.03 -3.91 -2.75
C LEU A 248 8.93 -4.62 -3.79
N PHE A 249 9.86 -5.45 -3.32
CA PHE A 249 10.84 -6.16 -4.15
C PHE A 249 10.60 -7.68 -4.02
N PRO A 250 11.27 -8.52 -4.83
CA PRO A 250 11.02 -9.96 -4.83
C PRO A 250 11.10 -10.58 -3.45
N CYS A 251 10.22 -11.56 -3.17
CA CYS A 251 10.22 -12.31 -1.93
C CYS A 251 11.39 -13.31 -1.86
N GLY A 252 12.63 -12.80 -1.82
CA GLY A 252 13.86 -13.57 -1.92
C GLY A 252 14.88 -12.88 -2.81
N VAL A 253 15.31 -13.59 -3.85
CA VAL A 253 16.24 -13.09 -4.88
C VAL A 253 15.52 -12.99 -6.21
N VAL A 254 16.01 -12.18 -7.16
CA VAL A 254 15.54 -12.26 -8.55
C VAL A 254 15.88 -13.63 -9.17
N PRO A 255 15.14 -14.09 -10.19
CA PRO A 255 15.38 -15.39 -10.82
C PRO A 255 16.82 -15.59 -11.31
N SER A 256 17.44 -14.53 -11.85
CA SER A 256 18.82 -14.53 -12.31
C SER A 256 19.85 -14.81 -11.21
N ALA A 257 19.53 -14.54 -9.94
CA ALA A 257 20.41 -14.75 -8.78
C ALA A 257 20.08 -16.02 -7.96
N ALA A 258 19.02 -16.76 -8.30
CA ALA A 258 18.57 -17.92 -7.53
C ALA A 258 19.61 -19.06 -7.44
N ARG A 259 20.37 -19.29 -8.51
CA ARG A 259 21.45 -20.30 -8.52
C ARG A 259 22.62 -19.92 -7.63
N GLU A 260 22.87 -18.63 -7.42
CA GLU A 260 23.95 -18.16 -6.55
C GLU A 260 23.68 -18.48 -5.09
N VAL A 261 22.41 -18.60 -4.68
CA VAL A 261 22.04 -19.09 -3.35
C VAL A 261 22.55 -20.50 -3.12
N THR A 262 22.36 -21.40 -4.10
CA THR A 262 22.87 -22.77 -4.05
C THR A 262 24.39 -22.80 -4.05
N ARG A 263 25.06 -22.00 -4.90
CA ARG A 263 26.53 -21.94 -4.94
C ARG A 263 27.14 -21.42 -3.64
N ALA A 264 26.43 -20.52 -2.95
CA ALA A 264 26.80 -20.06 -1.61
C ALA A 264 26.55 -21.10 -0.50
N GLY A 265 25.99 -22.27 -0.84
CA GLY A 265 25.64 -23.32 0.13
C GLY A 265 24.55 -22.88 1.11
N LEU A 266 23.69 -21.95 0.71
CA LEU A 266 22.60 -21.42 1.53
C LEU A 266 21.28 -22.09 1.19
N ARG A 267 20.38 -22.09 2.18
CA ARG A 267 18.97 -22.45 2.04
C ARG A 267 18.11 -21.30 2.56
N LEU A 268 17.58 -20.48 1.67
CA LEU A 268 16.67 -19.40 2.06
C LEU A 268 15.26 -19.98 2.23
N ILE A 269 14.73 -19.83 3.43
CA ILE A 269 13.36 -20.20 3.80
C ILE A 269 12.60 -18.90 3.92
N VAL A 270 11.74 -18.60 2.95
CA VAL A 270 11.03 -17.33 2.80
C VAL A 270 9.53 -17.58 3.00
N PRO A 271 9.02 -17.54 4.24
CA PRO A 271 7.58 -17.56 4.45
C PRO A 271 6.97 -16.23 3.97
N PHE A 272 5.92 -16.32 3.16
CA PHE A 272 5.21 -15.13 2.69
C PHE A 272 4.31 -14.60 3.77
N ARG A 273 4.51 -13.32 4.10
CA ARG A 273 3.67 -12.63 5.06
C ARG A 273 2.20 -12.65 4.63
N PRO A 274 1.27 -12.52 5.59
CA PRO A 274 -0.16 -12.54 5.27
C PRO A 274 -0.50 -11.48 4.22
N GLY A 275 -1.32 -11.85 3.23
CA GLY A 275 -1.68 -10.94 2.15
C GLY A 275 -0.60 -10.66 1.11
N PHE A 276 0.54 -11.36 1.14
CA PHE A 276 1.50 -11.39 0.03
C PHE A 276 1.26 -12.58 -0.90
N LEU A 277 1.24 -12.32 -2.20
CA LEU A 277 1.03 -13.34 -3.25
C LEU A 277 -0.23 -14.18 -2.95
N ASP A 278 -0.12 -15.51 -2.94
CA ASP A 278 -1.21 -16.42 -2.59
C ASP A 278 -1.32 -16.70 -1.08
N ALA A 279 -0.58 -15.99 -0.21
CA ALA A 279 -0.64 -16.20 1.22
C ALA A 279 -1.98 -15.74 1.81
N PRO A 280 -2.63 -16.57 2.65
CA PRO A 280 -3.93 -16.24 3.22
C PRO A 280 -3.83 -15.02 4.13
N GLN A 281 -4.84 -14.16 4.03
CA GLN A 281 -4.99 -12.98 4.88
C GLN A 281 -5.69 -13.37 6.18
N TRP A 282 -5.20 -12.89 7.32
CA TRP A 282 -5.78 -13.19 8.64
C TRP A 282 -5.64 -12.06 9.67
N GLU A 283 -4.92 -11.00 9.31
CA GLU A 283 -4.36 -10.01 10.22
C GLU A 283 -5.12 -8.68 10.24
N HIS A 284 -6.12 -8.50 9.37
CA HIS A 284 -6.81 -7.23 9.09
C HIS A 284 -7.36 -6.49 10.32
N ALA A 285 -7.74 -7.22 11.38
CA ALA A 285 -8.30 -6.66 12.60
C ALA A 285 -7.26 -6.42 13.73
N LEU A 286 -6.00 -6.81 13.52
CA LEU A 286 -4.97 -6.77 14.54
C LEU A 286 -4.21 -5.43 14.57
N ARG A 287 -3.76 -5.05 15.77
CA ARG A 287 -2.81 -3.93 15.91
C ARG A 287 -1.45 -4.36 15.37
N PRO A 288 -0.62 -3.45 14.82
CA PRO A 288 0.66 -3.82 14.21
C PRO A 288 1.57 -4.68 15.10
N ALA A 289 1.66 -4.39 16.40
CA ALA A 289 2.44 -5.20 17.34
C ALA A 289 1.89 -6.63 17.53
N ASP A 290 0.56 -6.81 17.48
CA ASP A 290 -0.07 -8.13 17.56
C ASP A 290 0.13 -8.92 16.27
N VAL A 291 0.18 -8.24 15.11
CA VAL A 291 0.53 -8.87 13.82
C VAL A 291 1.96 -9.41 13.84
N LEU A 292 2.92 -8.59 14.30
CA LEU A 292 4.31 -9.01 14.48
C LEU A 292 4.40 -10.24 15.38
N ALA A 293 3.76 -10.17 16.56
CA ALA A 293 3.73 -11.25 17.52
C ALA A 293 3.21 -12.56 16.93
N ALA A 294 2.02 -12.50 16.31
CA ALA A 294 1.41 -13.66 15.68
C ALA A 294 2.29 -14.22 14.55
N TRP A 295 2.91 -13.36 13.74
CA TRP A 295 3.83 -13.79 12.69
C TRP A 295 5.09 -14.48 13.24
N SER A 296 5.67 -13.97 14.32
CA SER A 296 6.83 -14.58 14.97
C SER A 296 6.55 -16.00 15.48
N GLU A 297 5.37 -16.22 16.07
CA GLU A 297 4.94 -17.57 16.48
C GLU A 297 4.77 -18.50 15.27
N ARG A 298 4.26 -17.97 14.14
CA ARG A 298 4.17 -18.72 12.88
C ARG A 298 5.56 -19.13 12.34
N CYS A 299 6.54 -18.23 12.41
CA CYS A 299 7.92 -18.53 12.05
C CYS A 299 8.58 -19.56 12.99
N ALA A 300 8.30 -19.51 14.29
CA ALA A 300 8.79 -20.50 15.25
C ALA A 300 8.18 -21.89 15.02
N ALA A 301 6.88 -21.94 14.68
CA ALA A 301 6.21 -23.18 14.29
C ALA A 301 6.76 -23.73 12.97
N LEU A 302 7.03 -22.87 11.98
CA LEU A 302 7.64 -23.26 10.70
C LEU A 302 9.03 -23.88 10.89
N THR A 303 9.92 -23.20 11.64
CA THR A 303 11.27 -23.72 11.89
C THR A 303 11.23 -25.05 12.65
N SER A 304 10.29 -25.21 13.59
CA SER A 304 10.05 -26.49 14.27
C SER A 304 9.58 -27.59 13.32
N PHE A 305 8.62 -27.28 12.43
CA PHE A 305 8.10 -28.22 11.43
C PHE A 305 9.19 -28.71 10.48
N LEU A 306 10.12 -27.83 10.11
CA LEU A 306 11.27 -28.17 9.26
C LEU A 306 12.42 -28.86 10.02
N ASN A 307 12.24 -29.16 11.32
CA ASN A 307 13.26 -29.70 12.22
C ASN A 307 14.53 -28.83 12.29
N LEU A 308 14.37 -27.51 12.17
CA LEU A 308 15.45 -26.53 12.28
C LEU A 308 15.49 -25.99 13.71
N ARG A 309 16.46 -26.49 14.50
CA ARG A 309 16.60 -26.13 15.91
C ARG A 309 17.03 -24.67 16.09
N ARG A 310 17.99 -24.21 15.27
CA ARG A 310 18.43 -22.83 15.15
C ARG A 310 18.62 -22.46 13.70
N VAL A 311 18.30 -21.22 13.35
CA VAL A 311 18.45 -20.67 12.00
C VAL A 311 19.15 -19.32 12.07
N HIS A 312 19.90 -18.97 11.03
CA HIS A 312 20.19 -17.55 10.81
C HIS A 312 18.89 -16.89 10.36
N THR A 313 18.62 -15.68 10.85
CA THR A 313 17.50 -14.87 10.33
C THR A 313 18.04 -13.64 9.64
N ALA A 314 17.37 -13.21 8.58
CA ALA A 314 17.77 -12.05 7.83
C ALA A 314 16.57 -11.21 7.42
N SER A 315 16.75 -9.89 7.37
CA SER A 315 15.76 -8.94 6.87
C SER A 315 16.35 -8.07 5.80
N ILE A 316 15.55 -7.72 4.81
CA ILE A 316 15.89 -6.75 3.77
C ILE A 316 15.01 -5.51 3.93
N SER A 317 15.63 -4.33 3.99
CA SER A 317 14.96 -3.03 4.05
C SER A 317 13.93 -2.99 5.18
N PHE A 318 12.70 -2.60 4.88
CA PHE A 318 11.60 -2.42 5.84
C PHE A 318 11.10 -3.69 6.53
N SER A 319 11.71 -4.84 6.28
CA SER A 319 11.37 -6.07 6.99
C SER A 319 12.08 -6.24 8.35
N ALA A 320 12.89 -5.26 8.77
CA ALA A 320 13.65 -5.28 10.03
C ALA A 320 12.78 -5.57 11.27
N SER A 321 11.59 -4.96 11.38
CA SER A 321 10.66 -5.19 12.50
C SER A 321 10.24 -6.65 12.64
N TRP A 322 10.09 -7.37 11.54
CA TRP A 322 9.69 -8.77 11.54
C TRP A 322 10.82 -9.68 12.03
N ALA A 323 12.05 -9.44 11.59
CA ALA A 323 13.21 -10.21 12.06
C ALA A 323 13.56 -9.90 13.51
N ALA A 324 13.48 -8.63 13.91
CA ALA A 324 13.76 -8.19 15.27
C ALA A 324 12.74 -8.75 16.27
N ASP A 325 11.43 -8.72 15.96
CA ASP A 325 10.40 -9.30 16.83
C ASP A 325 10.55 -10.83 16.95
N PHE A 326 10.87 -11.53 15.85
CA PHE A 326 11.14 -12.98 15.89
C PHE A 326 12.34 -13.32 16.78
N ALA A 327 13.44 -12.58 16.63
CA ALA A 327 14.65 -12.78 17.43
C ALA A 327 14.42 -12.50 18.92
N MET A 328 13.71 -11.42 19.25
CA MET A 328 13.33 -11.05 20.61
C MET A 328 12.47 -12.12 21.29
N ARG A 329 11.48 -12.67 20.58
CA ARG A 329 10.54 -13.67 21.14
C ARG A 329 11.12 -15.07 21.21
N HIS A 330 12.00 -15.42 20.27
CA HIS A 330 12.55 -16.76 20.14
C HIS A 330 14.09 -16.78 20.05
N PRO A 331 14.82 -16.15 20.98
CA PRO A 331 16.28 -16.02 20.88
C PRO A 331 16.99 -17.39 20.84
N ASN A 332 16.44 -18.39 21.52
CA ASN A 332 16.96 -19.76 21.53
C ASN A 332 16.88 -20.49 20.18
N ARG A 333 16.14 -19.94 19.21
CA ARG A 333 15.97 -20.45 17.84
C ARG A 333 16.77 -19.67 16.80
N VAL A 334 17.45 -18.60 17.21
CA VAL A 334 18.20 -17.73 16.30
C VAL A 334 19.68 -17.90 16.52
N GLU A 335 20.41 -18.17 15.45
CA GLU A 335 21.87 -18.28 15.46
C GLU A 335 22.53 -16.89 15.29
N SER A 336 22.00 -16.08 14.38
CA SER A 336 22.33 -14.66 14.22
C SER A 336 21.24 -13.93 13.46
N VAL A 337 21.24 -12.59 13.52
CA VAL A 337 20.34 -11.72 12.74
C VAL A 337 21.16 -10.87 11.78
N THR A 338 20.85 -10.91 10.47
CA THR A 338 21.44 -10.02 9.47
C THR A 338 20.42 -8.98 8.98
N PHE A 339 20.66 -7.71 9.28
CA PHE A 339 19.90 -6.56 8.80
C PHE A 339 20.55 -6.00 7.54
N ILE A 340 19.89 -6.12 6.38
CA ILE A 340 20.39 -5.65 5.09
C ILE A 340 19.61 -4.39 4.69
N SER A 341 20.30 -3.25 4.58
CA SER A 341 19.70 -1.95 4.25
C SER A 341 18.54 -1.55 5.19
N ALA A 342 18.61 -1.91 6.47
CA ALA A 342 17.54 -1.66 7.43
C ALA A 342 17.24 -0.15 7.56
N PRO A 343 15.98 0.24 7.81
CA PRO A 343 15.65 1.64 8.06
C PRO A 343 16.31 2.10 9.36
N GLN A 344 16.82 3.33 9.38
CA GLN A 344 17.33 3.95 10.59
C GLN A 344 16.33 3.90 11.76
N PRO A 345 16.78 3.84 13.03
CA PRO A 345 15.90 3.81 14.19
C PRO A 345 14.87 4.94 14.18
N SER A 346 13.62 4.62 14.48
CA SER A 346 12.47 5.52 14.33
C SER A 346 12.61 6.85 15.10
N HIS A 347 13.27 6.81 16.26
CA HIS A 347 13.52 7.98 17.10
C HIS A 347 14.58 8.95 16.53
N LEU A 348 15.37 8.51 15.55
CA LEU A 348 16.37 9.33 14.84
C LEU A 348 15.81 9.98 13.56
N TRP A 349 14.51 9.86 13.31
CA TRP A 349 13.91 10.38 12.08
C TRP A 349 13.64 11.87 12.19
N SER A 350 14.53 12.66 11.61
CA SER A 350 14.29 14.09 11.40
C SER A 350 13.12 14.33 10.43
N PRO A 351 12.49 15.52 10.44
CA PRO A 351 11.48 15.88 9.44
C PRO A 351 11.95 15.69 8.00
N GLU A 352 13.23 15.94 7.73
CA GLU A 352 13.85 15.78 6.41
C GLU A 352 13.88 14.30 5.99
N VAL A 353 14.25 13.39 6.90
CA VAL A 353 14.22 11.94 6.67
C VAL A 353 12.80 11.45 6.37
N ARG A 354 11.80 11.99 7.07
CA ARG A 354 10.37 11.66 6.86
C ARG A 354 9.89 11.99 5.44
N THR A 355 10.60 12.86 4.73
CA THR A 355 10.33 13.23 3.34
C THR A 355 11.42 12.82 2.35
N ALA A 356 12.47 12.12 2.81
CA ALA A 356 13.66 11.82 2.01
C ALA A 356 13.38 10.91 0.80
N SER A 357 12.30 10.13 0.86
CA SER A 357 11.80 9.40 -0.30
C SER A 357 10.27 9.25 -0.26
N PHE A 358 9.71 8.79 -1.37
CA PHE A 358 8.27 8.54 -1.50
C PHE A 358 7.74 7.64 -0.38
N ILE A 359 8.45 6.55 -0.08
CA ILE A 359 7.99 5.58 0.91
C ILE A 359 8.05 6.12 2.35
N HIS A 360 9.01 6.99 2.68
CA HIS A 360 9.03 7.66 3.98
C HIS A 360 7.84 8.60 4.16
N SER A 361 7.50 9.33 3.09
CA SER A 361 6.36 10.24 3.05
C SER A 361 5.04 9.48 3.20
N VAL A 362 4.89 8.38 2.46
CA VAL A 362 3.75 7.45 2.60
C VAL A 362 3.66 6.90 4.01
N GLY A 363 4.77 6.42 4.58
CA GLY A 363 4.78 5.93 5.96
C GLY A 363 4.34 6.98 6.97
N ALA A 364 4.69 8.25 6.77
CA ALA A 364 4.33 9.34 7.69
C ALA A 364 2.83 9.70 7.59
N ILE A 365 2.26 9.55 6.39
CA ILE A 365 0.82 9.69 6.17
C ILE A 365 0.07 8.53 6.82
N VAL A 366 0.50 7.29 6.59
CA VAL A 366 -0.13 6.09 7.16
C VAL A 366 -0.03 6.05 8.68
N GLU A 367 1.06 6.55 9.26
CA GLU A 367 1.21 6.68 10.72
C GLU A 367 0.11 7.55 11.34
N ARG A 368 -0.23 8.68 10.68
CA ARG A 368 -1.26 9.62 11.15
C ARG A 368 -2.67 9.17 10.79
N ALA A 369 -2.82 8.46 9.68
CA ALA A 369 -4.09 7.99 9.16
C ALA A 369 -3.94 6.52 8.69
N PRO A 370 -3.95 5.53 9.61
CA PRO A 370 -3.69 4.13 9.29
C PRO A 370 -4.66 3.51 8.27
N TRP A 371 -5.86 4.08 8.16
CA TRP A 371 -6.87 3.70 7.18
C TRP A 371 -6.44 4.00 5.73
N LEU A 372 -5.43 4.84 5.50
CA LEU A 372 -4.86 5.13 4.17
C LEU A 372 -3.91 4.05 3.64
N ALA A 373 -3.52 3.06 4.45
CA ALA A 373 -2.57 2.03 4.02
C ALA A 373 -3.07 1.21 2.81
N GLY A 374 -4.34 0.78 2.85
CA GLY A 374 -4.99 0.04 1.75
C GLY A 374 -5.06 0.85 0.44
N PRO A 375 -5.63 2.07 0.45
CA PRO A 375 -5.70 2.92 -0.73
C PRO A 375 -4.32 3.19 -1.36
N VAL A 376 -3.31 3.47 -0.54
CA VAL A 376 -1.96 3.73 -1.04
C VAL A 376 -1.34 2.46 -1.66
N ALA A 377 -1.52 1.30 -1.03
CA ALA A 377 -1.04 0.03 -1.58
C ALA A 377 -1.72 -0.31 -2.91
N ARG A 378 -3.04 -0.08 -3.03
CA ARG A 378 -3.80 -0.28 -4.28
C ARG A 378 -3.34 0.63 -5.39
N LEU A 379 -3.15 1.92 -5.09
CA LEU A 379 -2.63 2.87 -6.05
C LEU A 379 -1.27 2.42 -6.59
N HIS A 380 -0.37 2.00 -5.71
CA HIS A 380 0.95 1.49 -6.12
C HIS A 380 0.84 0.24 -7.01
N ALA A 381 -0.07 -0.69 -6.68
CA ALA A 381 -0.36 -1.88 -7.49
C ALA A 381 -1.02 -1.57 -8.86
N ILE A 382 -1.67 -0.42 -9.01
CA ILE A 382 -2.16 0.05 -10.31
C ILE A 382 -1.01 0.69 -11.11
N GLN A 383 -0.21 1.54 -10.47
CA GLN A 383 0.91 2.22 -11.09
C GLN A 383 1.98 1.25 -11.61
N ILE A 384 2.22 0.14 -10.90
CA ILE A 384 3.22 -0.87 -11.30
C ILE A 384 2.87 -1.57 -12.63
N LYS A 385 1.62 -1.50 -13.11
CA LYS A 385 1.20 -2.08 -14.39
C LYS A 385 1.79 -1.35 -15.59
N ASP A 386 2.02 -0.04 -15.47
CA ASP A 386 2.72 0.75 -16.49
C ASP A 386 4.23 0.73 -16.21
N ILE A 387 4.90 -0.32 -16.68
CA ILE A 387 6.32 -0.58 -16.41
C ILE A 387 7.21 0.65 -16.72
N PRO A 388 7.08 1.34 -17.87
CA PRO A 388 7.82 2.59 -18.12
C PRO A 388 7.62 3.66 -17.03
N SER A 389 6.39 3.90 -16.57
CA SER A 389 6.14 4.86 -15.47
C SER A 389 6.70 4.37 -14.14
N ALA A 390 6.52 3.09 -13.82
CA ALA A 390 7.04 2.51 -12.60
C ALA A 390 8.57 2.62 -12.51
N LEU A 391 9.29 2.29 -13.59
CA LEU A 391 10.74 2.46 -13.67
C LEU A 391 11.17 3.93 -13.56
N ARG A 392 10.43 4.88 -14.16
CA ARG A 392 10.66 6.31 -13.94
C ARG A 392 10.47 6.69 -12.47
N GLY A 393 9.43 6.18 -11.82
CA GLY A 393 9.16 6.37 -10.39
C GLY A 393 10.29 5.85 -9.50
N PHE A 394 10.80 4.64 -9.77
CA PHE A 394 11.95 4.08 -9.07
C PHE A 394 13.21 4.92 -9.28
N ARG A 395 13.56 5.27 -10.52
CA ARG A 395 14.72 6.15 -10.81
C ARG A 395 14.62 7.49 -10.09
N LYS A 396 13.42 8.09 -10.04
CA LYS A 396 13.19 9.33 -9.29
C LYS A 396 13.36 9.13 -7.79
N SER A 397 12.89 8.00 -7.24
CA SER A 397 12.99 7.69 -5.81
C SER A 397 14.45 7.47 -5.36
N PHE A 398 15.29 6.97 -6.25
CA PHE A 398 16.71 6.69 -5.98
C PHE A 398 17.67 7.67 -6.69
N ALA A 399 17.17 8.81 -7.18
CA ALA A 399 17.93 9.75 -8.02
C ALA A 399 19.24 10.25 -7.37
N ASN A 400 19.31 10.23 -6.03
CA ASN A 400 20.45 10.71 -5.25
C ASN A 400 21.51 9.61 -4.96
N CYS A 401 21.33 8.40 -5.47
CA CYS A 401 22.28 7.28 -5.32
C CYS A 401 22.55 6.62 -6.70
N PRO A 402 23.69 6.90 -7.34
CA PRO A 402 24.05 6.29 -8.62
C PRO A 402 24.08 4.76 -8.61
N ALA A 403 24.49 4.14 -7.49
CA ALA A 403 24.51 2.69 -7.34
C ALA A 403 23.08 2.09 -7.41
N ASP A 404 22.11 2.73 -6.74
CA ASP A 404 20.71 2.28 -6.78
C ASP A 404 20.08 2.51 -8.16
N ILE A 405 20.42 3.59 -8.86
CA ILE A 405 19.99 3.80 -10.25
C ILE A 405 20.52 2.67 -11.14
N ALA A 406 21.79 2.30 -10.98
CA ALA A 406 22.39 1.20 -11.74
C ALA A 406 21.69 -0.14 -11.44
N ASP A 407 21.26 -0.39 -10.20
CA ASP A 407 20.46 -1.57 -9.85
C ASP A 407 19.06 -1.53 -10.49
N VAL A 408 18.40 -0.38 -10.50
CA VAL A 408 17.11 -0.19 -11.21
C VAL A 408 17.27 -0.40 -12.71
N ASP A 409 18.35 0.10 -13.32
CA ASP A 409 18.62 -0.06 -14.74
C ASP A 409 18.95 -1.51 -15.10
N ARG A 410 19.72 -2.21 -14.26
CA ARG A 410 19.98 -3.65 -14.44
C ARG A 410 18.69 -4.44 -14.36
N LEU A 411 17.85 -4.16 -13.37
CA LEU A 411 16.54 -4.78 -13.23
C LEU A 411 15.67 -4.53 -14.47
N ALA A 412 15.68 -3.32 -15.02
CA ALA A 412 14.94 -2.99 -16.24
C ALA A 412 15.36 -3.83 -17.46
N THR A 413 16.57 -4.40 -17.44
CA THR A 413 17.06 -5.31 -18.49
C THR A 413 16.83 -6.80 -18.21
N ASP A 414 16.26 -7.16 -17.05
CA ASP A 414 15.89 -8.53 -16.67
C ASP A 414 14.35 -8.70 -16.72
N PRO A 415 13.79 -9.20 -17.84
CA PRO A 415 12.34 -9.35 -17.98
C PRO A 415 11.71 -10.23 -16.90
N LEU A 416 12.43 -11.25 -16.42
CA LEU A 416 11.96 -12.14 -15.36
C LEU A 416 12.01 -11.43 -14.00
N GLY A 417 13.03 -10.61 -13.76
CA GLY A 417 13.12 -9.73 -12.60
C GLY A 417 11.97 -8.71 -12.55
N VAL A 418 11.70 -8.02 -13.65
CA VAL A 418 10.57 -7.08 -13.78
C VAL A 418 9.24 -7.79 -13.54
N GLN A 419 9.01 -8.94 -14.19
CA GLN A 419 7.79 -9.71 -14.01
C GLN A 419 7.60 -10.13 -12.55
N THR A 420 8.66 -10.55 -11.87
CA THR A 420 8.62 -10.95 -10.46
C THR A 420 8.18 -9.80 -9.56
N ILE A 421 8.69 -8.59 -9.78
CA ILE A 421 8.32 -7.40 -9.00
C ILE A 421 6.89 -6.98 -9.28
N VAL A 422 6.49 -6.94 -10.55
CA VAL A 422 5.12 -6.61 -10.96
C VAL A 422 4.14 -7.59 -10.31
N THR A 423 4.38 -8.89 -10.41
CA THR A 423 3.54 -9.92 -9.76
C THR A 423 3.55 -9.74 -8.24
N THR A 424 4.72 -9.54 -7.62
CA THR A 424 4.82 -9.36 -6.16
C THR A 424 3.98 -8.18 -5.70
N ILE A 425 4.10 -7.01 -6.30
CA ILE A 425 3.36 -5.83 -5.87
C ILE A 425 1.86 -5.99 -6.17
N LYS A 426 1.51 -6.42 -7.39
CA LYS A 426 0.11 -6.53 -7.84
C LYS A 426 -0.68 -7.51 -6.97
N GLU A 427 -0.05 -8.63 -6.61
CA GLU A 427 -0.72 -9.73 -5.92
C GLU A 427 -0.48 -9.68 -4.39
N SER A 428 0.05 -8.57 -3.86
CA SER A 428 0.34 -8.42 -2.41
C SER A 428 -0.25 -7.15 -1.78
N VAL A 429 -1.33 -6.60 -2.34
CA VAL A 429 -1.89 -5.30 -1.93
C VAL A 429 -2.21 -5.24 -0.44
N SER A 430 -2.87 -6.26 0.11
CA SER A 430 -3.23 -6.33 1.53
C SER A 430 -1.99 -6.47 2.41
N GLY A 431 -1.04 -7.32 2.03
CA GLY A 431 0.22 -7.50 2.74
C GLY A 431 1.06 -6.21 2.76
N ILE A 432 1.11 -5.47 1.65
CA ILE A 432 1.79 -4.17 1.57
C ILE A 432 1.10 -3.15 2.50
N ALA A 433 -0.24 -3.14 2.55
CA ALA A 433 -0.97 -2.28 3.48
C ALA A 433 -0.65 -2.62 4.95
N THR A 434 -0.53 -3.90 5.28
CA THR A 434 -0.08 -4.36 6.61
C THR A 434 1.36 -3.90 6.88
N ASP A 435 2.29 -4.12 5.94
CA ASP A 435 3.69 -3.71 6.08
C ASP A 435 3.82 -2.19 6.30
N LEU A 436 3.04 -1.36 5.60
CA LEU A 436 3.01 0.09 5.80
C LEU A 436 2.63 0.51 7.23
N ARG A 437 1.76 -0.27 7.89
CA ARG A 437 1.38 -0.05 9.30
C ARG A 437 2.46 -0.55 10.26
N VAL A 438 3.16 -1.63 9.91
CA VAL A 438 4.23 -2.25 10.71
C VAL A 438 5.55 -1.49 10.61
N LEU A 439 5.79 -0.78 9.51
CA LEU A 439 6.98 0.02 9.22
C LEU A 439 7.41 0.96 10.36
N ARG A 440 6.46 1.39 11.18
CA ARG A 440 6.66 2.35 12.27
C ARG A 440 6.89 1.72 13.64
N GLN A 441 6.91 0.39 13.74
CA GLN A 441 7.23 -0.25 15.00
C GLN A 441 8.69 0.02 15.39
N PRO A 442 8.99 0.30 16.67
CA PRO A 442 10.31 0.68 17.15
C PRO A 442 11.21 -0.56 17.27
N TRP A 443 11.49 -1.20 16.14
CA TRP A 443 12.18 -2.48 16.05
C TRP A 443 13.56 -2.45 16.71
N GLU A 444 14.22 -1.28 16.74
CA GLU A 444 15.49 -1.07 17.43
C GLU A 444 15.42 -1.42 18.92
N THR A 445 14.26 -1.22 19.55
CA THR A 445 14.06 -1.49 20.98
C THR A 445 13.98 -2.99 21.26
N PHE A 446 13.62 -3.80 20.27
CA PHE A 446 13.55 -5.27 20.40
C PHE A 446 14.94 -5.92 20.45
N LEU A 447 15.98 -5.16 20.08
CA LEU A 447 17.36 -5.65 20.08
C LEU A 447 18.06 -5.44 21.43
N ALA A 448 17.53 -4.55 22.27
CA ALA A 448 18.08 -4.29 23.59
C ALA A 448 17.93 -5.54 24.47
N GLY A 449 19.06 -6.15 24.86
CA GLY A 449 19.09 -7.36 25.70
C GLY A 449 19.17 -8.69 24.94
N LEU A 450 19.38 -8.66 23.62
CA LEU A 450 19.65 -9.87 22.84
C LEU A 450 21.13 -10.26 22.89
N ASP A 451 21.44 -11.45 23.39
CA ASP A 451 22.82 -11.99 23.43
C ASP A 451 23.24 -12.73 22.13
N ILE A 452 22.45 -12.61 21.07
CA ILE A 452 22.73 -13.24 19.77
C ILE A 452 23.54 -12.30 18.85
N PRO A 453 24.44 -12.82 17.99
CA PRO A 453 25.15 -12.00 17.02
C PRO A 453 24.20 -11.21 16.11
N LEU A 454 24.46 -9.91 15.97
CA LEU A 454 23.74 -9.02 15.06
C LEU A 454 24.70 -8.51 13.97
N HIS A 455 24.27 -8.54 12.72
CA HIS A 455 25.04 -8.06 11.58
C HIS A 455 24.27 -6.97 10.86
N PHE A 456 24.89 -5.80 10.70
CA PHE A 456 24.33 -4.68 9.95
C PHE A 456 25.09 -4.52 8.64
N VAL A 457 24.46 -4.93 7.54
CA VAL A 457 25.02 -4.85 6.19
C VAL A 457 24.36 -3.67 5.48
N HIS A 458 25.13 -2.64 5.15
CA HIS A 458 24.57 -1.38 4.66
C HIS A 458 25.40 -0.78 3.54
N GLY A 459 24.74 -0.25 2.51
CA GLY A 459 25.40 0.49 1.44
C GLY A 459 25.86 1.86 1.93
N LEU A 460 27.13 2.21 1.73
CA LEU A 460 27.67 3.50 2.19
C LEU A 460 27.09 4.69 1.42
N ASP A 461 26.55 4.45 0.23
CA ASP A 461 25.90 5.47 -0.61
C ASP A 461 24.37 5.52 -0.42
N ASP A 462 23.81 4.72 0.50
CA ASP A 462 22.37 4.69 0.78
C ASP A 462 21.86 6.07 1.26
N ARG A 463 21.00 6.69 0.44
CA ARG A 463 20.31 7.96 0.75
C ARG A 463 18.88 7.77 1.25
N THR A 464 18.39 6.54 1.23
CA THR A 464 17.08 6.16 1.78
C THR A 464 17.20 5.95 3.28
N SER A 465 18.23 5.23 3.73
CA SER A 465 18.55 5.01 5.14
C SER A 465 20.01 5.38 5.39
N SER A 466 20.26 6.37 6.27
CA SER A 466 21.60 6.90 6.48
C SER A 466 22.55 5.83 7.03
N ALA A 467 23.59 5.50 6.25
CA ALA A 467 24.63 4.57 6.67
C ALA A 467 25.33 5.02 7.96
N THR A 468 25.61 6.32 8.11
CA THR A 468 26.24 6.88 9.31
C THR A 468 25.37 6.68 10.54
N LEU A 469 24.06 7.00 10.47
CA LEU A 469 23.16 6.80 11.60
C LEU A 469 23.00 5.33 11.96
N MET A 470 23.00 4.44 10.96
CA MET A 470 22.95 3.00 11.17
C MET A 470 24.24 2.46 11.79
N GLU A 471 25.41 2.96 11.38
CA GLU A 471 26.69 2.59 11.96
C GLU A 471 26.78 3.04 13.43
N ASP A 472 26.39 4.29 13.72
CA ASP A 472 26.35 4.83 15.07
C ASP A 472 25.40 4.01 15.96
N PHE A 473 24.22 3.66 15.45
CA PHE A 473 23.29 2.77 16.15
C PHE A 473 23.90 1.39 16.41
N ALA A 474 24.53 0.77 15.41
CA ALA A 474 25.16 -0.54 15.57
C ALA A 474 26.25 -0.50 16.65
N ARG A 475 27.02 0.60 16.77
CA ARG A 475 28.03 0.79 17.82
C ARG A 475 27.45 0.84 19.23
N THR A 476 26.16 1.13 19.40
CA THR A 476 25.48 1.09 20.70
C THR A 476 25.14 -0.33 21.18
N LEU A 477 25.23 -1.33 20.29
CA LEU A 477 24.89 -2.72 20.56
C LEU A 477 26.18 -3.56 20.68
N PRO A 478 26.55 -4.07 21.87
CA PRO A 478 27.79 -4.83 22.09
C PRO A 478 27.97 -6.06 21.18
N GLN A 479 26.86 -6.68 20.79
CA GLN A 479 26.79 -7.90 19.98
C GLN A 479 26.70 -7.63 18.46
N ALA A 480 26.74 -6.37 18.05
CA ALA A 480 26.61 -5.97 16.65
C ALA A 480 27.95 -5.90 15.91
N THR A 481 27.94 -6.34 14.66
CA THR A 481 29.02 -6.17 13.69
C THR A 481 28.54 -5.34 12.51
N TRP A 482 29.29 -4.28 12.18
CA TRP A 482 29.03 -3.42 11.03
C TRP A 482 29.74 -3.93 9.77
N HIS A 483 29.01 -3.97 8.65
CA HIS A 483 29.47 -4.43 7.35
C HIS A 483 29.14 -3.41 6.25
N GLY A 484 29.76 -2.23 6.31
CA GLY A 484 29.61 -1.18 5.30
C GLY A 484 30.07 -1.64 3.91
N GLN A 485 29.24 -1.46 2.89
CA GLN A 485 29.52 -1.83 1.50
C GLN A 485 29.83 -0.58 0.66
N LEU A 486 31.09 -0.48 0.22
CA LEU A 486 31.55 0.61 -0.64
C LEU A 486 30.94 0.51 -2.04
N GLY A 487 30.48 1.64 -2.58
CA GLY A 487 29.89 1.71 -3.93
C GLY A 487 28.52 1.04 -4.06
N GLN A 488 27.84 0.81 -2.93
CA GLN A 488 26.53 0.16 -2.85
C GLN A 488 25.52 1.12 -2.21
N GLY A 489 24.29 1.08 -2.70
CA GLY A 489 23.16 1.84 -2.18
C GLY A 489 22.16 0.98 -1.39
N HIS A 490 20.92 1.45 -1.31
CA HIS A 490 19.82 0.76 -0.63
C HIS A 490 19.48 -0.60 -1.26
N LEU A 491 19.59 -0.70 -2.59
CA LEU A 491 19.07 -1.80 -3.41
C LEU A 491 20.05 -2.96 -3.61
N MET A 492 21.22 -2.94 -2.97
CA MET A 492 22.28 -3.96 -3.12
C MET A 492 21.80 -5.41 -2.95
N ALA A 493 20.76 -5.63 -2.14
CA ALA A 493 20.18 -6.97 -1.92
C ALA A 493 19.55 -7.57 -3.19
N LEU A 494 19.19 -6.77 -4.21
CA LEU A 494 18.52 -7.28 -5.41
C LEU A 494 19.36 -8.31 -6.17
N HIS A 495 20.69 -8.15 -6.17
CA HIS A 495 21.59 -9.02 -6.93
C HIS A 495 22.67 -9.68 -6.06
N ASP A 496 23.06 -9.05 -4.94
CA ASP A 496 24.18 -9.51 -4.12
C ASP A 496 23.76 -10.26 -2.85
N LEU A 497 22.46 -10.53 -2.64
CA LEU A 497 21.97 -11.14 -1.39
C LEU A 497 22.77 -12.38 -0.93
N PRO A 498 23.11 -13.36 -1.79
CA PRO A 498 23.89 -14.53 -1.36
C PRO A 498 25.28 -14.17 -0.83
N ARG A 499 25.95 -13.20 -1.47
CA ARG A 499 27.27 -12.70 -1.04
C ARG A 499 27.16 -11.99 0.31
N LEU A 500 26.18 -11.09 0.44
CA LEU A 500 25.95 -10.31 1.66
C LEU A 500 25.65 -11.22 2.86
N LEU A 501 24.78 -12.22 2.67
CA LEU A 501 24.46 -13.20 3.70
C LEU A 501 25.67 -14.05 4.07
N SER A 502 26.39 -14.60 3.09
CA SER A 502 27.56 -15.46 3.34
C SER A 502 28.64 -14.72 4.12
N ALA A 503 28.94 -13.47 3.75
CA ALA A 503 29.91 -12.63 4.45
C ALA A 503 29.49 -12.38 5.91
N SER A 504 28.21 -12.08 6.16
CA SER A 504 27.71 -11.83 7.51
C SER A 504 27.70 -13.08 8.40
N ILE A 505 27.38 -14.25 7.84
CA ILE A 505 27.26 -15.53 8.56
C ILE A 505 28.64 -16.24 8.72
N GLY A 506 29.72 -15.64 8.20
CA GLY A 506 31.08 -16.19 8.34
C GLY A 506 31.41 -17.30 7.34
N ARG A 507 30.75 -17.32 6.17
CA ARG A 507 31.07 -18.21 5.05
C ARG A 507 31.75 -17.44 3.94
N THR A 508 33.02 -17.75 3.68
CA THR A 508 33.69 -17.28 2.46
C THR A 508 33.09 -18.03 1.26
N VAL A 509 32.48 -17.31 0.32
CA VAL A 509 32.09 -17.86 -0.99
C VAL A 509 33.39 -18.33 -1.65
N ARG A 510 33.56 -19.64 -1.80
CA ARG A 510 34.76 -20.24 -2.42
C ARG A 510 34.65 -20.25 -3.93
#